data_AF-A0A1E4HJU2-F1
#
_entry.id   AF-A0A1E4HJU2-F1
#
_cell.length_a   1.000
_cell.length_b   1.000
_cell.length_c   1.000
_cell.angle_alpha   90.00
_cell.angle_beta   90.00
_cell.angle_gamma   90.00
#
_symmetry.space_group_name_H-M   'P 1'
#
loop_
_entity.id
_entity.type
_entity.pdbx_description
1 polymer ?
#
loop_
_entity_poly.entity_id
_entity_poly.type
_entity_poly.pdbx_seq_one_letter_code
_entity_poly.pdbx_strand_id
1 'polypeptide(L)'
;MPSAAAGFFGKLPCAGDFVQRRLPASFVDAWDRHFETAVAHSRDALGDTWHEAFHASPAWRFALAPGVCGEAAWVGVMGPGADRVGRCFPMVIAAPLSDVAAAIGDGAEWFERAEQLHRAAQADAGIGVDDFDAQVAALGSPLDAGQTRPDPWREVDWTAASHWRLPLPAHGGATALADLWKRLGAVPGRWCLWWTDGAGRVPASVLATDGLPGAEAYAGLLDAGQGTAAWQTLGSFELATPRATAPLTMDAPPPVASINSWLPDDLDLLADLGGSSPAASTAMPLGDVTLAADVAAAANTPVAALAVLQRPEVGLSLVAAEVGVADPRQQAVAAVAAIAGDMLGAELIGGMQVLRTRIMALNPQLRQFGEDLVDPVPEDCAVIAAHVADGQAALLRIGAAAGWHWRHGRLQPFFARSDAPPAASASNSSDDLDDLLFSPVSLAAPGLGATAQPTCGEVSCALQAGDRLLLMASHPLLQLPPDLLARSLAAGTCSEARARIAAAAGLGASPDHWPLAVIEVHA
;
A
#
# COMPACT_ATOMS: atom_id res chain seq x y z
N MET A 1 -25.99 14.74 29.11
CA MET A 1 -26.19 15.26 27.75
C MET A 1 -24.83 15.45 27.12
N PRO A 2 -24.54 14.90 25.94
CA PRO A 2 -23.28 15.19 25.26
C PRO A 2 -23.16 16.72 25.06
N SER A 3 -21.94 17.24 25.20
CA SER A 3 -21.64 18.64 24.87
C SER A 3 -21.98 18.87 23.40
N ALA A 4 -22.56 20.01 23.05
CA ALA A 4 -22.86 20.37 21.65
C ALA A 4 -21.59 20.63 20.82
N ALA A 5 -20.41 20.65 21.45
CA ALA A 5 -19.13 20.87 20.80
C ALA A 5 -18.60 19.61 20.10
N ALA A 6 -17.98 19.80 18.94
CA ALA A 6 -17.33 18.73 18.19
C ALA A 6 -16.20 18.05 18.99
N GLY A 7 -16.05 16.76 18.77
CA GLY A 7 -14.94 15.93 19.26
C GLY A 7 -14.22 15.24 18.12
N PHE A 8 -13.14 14.52 18.44
CA PHE A 8 -12.39 13.74 17.46
C PHE A 8 -11.85 12.43 18.04
N PHE A 9 -11.59 11.49 17.14
CA PHE A 9 -10.94 10.21 17.41
C PHE A 9 -10.12 9.75 16.18
N GLY A 10 -8.97 9.12 16.39
CA GLY A 10 -8.16 8.55 15.31
C GLY A 10 -6.67 8.81 15.51
N LYS A 11 -5.92 8.92 14.40
CA LYS A 11 -4.46 9.12 14.43
C LYS A 11 -4.02 10.48 13.89
N LEU A 12 -3.08 11.09 14.62
CA LEU A 12 -2.39 12.33 14.26
C LEU A 12 -0.89 12.07 14.09
N PRO A 13 -0.21 12.71 13.12
CA PRO A 13 1.23 12.53 12.89
C PRO A 13 2.10 12.88 14.11
N CYS A 14 1.63 13.79 14.99
CA CYS A 14 2.34 14.20 16.20
C CYS A 14 2.25 13.18 17.35
N ALA A 15 1.32 12.22 17.29
CA ALA A 15 1.05 11.26 18.37
C ALA A 15 1.58 9.86 18.01
N GLY A 16 2.04 9.12 19.02
CA GLY A 16 2.48 7.73 18.85
C GLY A 16 1.35 6.70 18.94
N ASP A 17 0.12 7.11 19.25
CA ASP A 17 -1.04 6.25 19.44
C ASP A 17 -2.34 7.02 19.14
N PHE A 18 -3.49 6.37 19.30
CA PHE A 18 -4.81 6.99 19.14
C PHE A 18 -5.01 8.20 20.05
N VAL A 19 -5.67 9.23 19.51
CA VAL A 19 -6.09 10.42 20.24
C VAL A 19 -7.61 10.49 20.28
N GLN A 20 -8.16 10.93 21.41
CA GLN A 20 -9.60 11.06 21.63
C GLN A 20 -9.90 12.31 22.46
N ARG A 21 -10.88 13.09 22.02
CA ARG A 21 -11.45 14.22 22.77
C ARG A 21 -12.94 14.38 22.47
N ARG A 22 -13.74 14.65 23.50
CA ARG A 22 -15.18 15.01 23.43
C ARG A 22 -16.13 14.05 22.67
N LEU A 23 -15.67 12.86 22.28
CA LEU A 23 -16.53 11.77 21.79
C LEU A 23 -16.82 10.76 22.91
N PRO A 24 -18.09 10.37 23.13
CA PRO A 24 -18.45 9.38 24.13
C PRO A 24 -17.95 7.98 23.75
N ALA A 25 -17.72 7.12 24.74
CA ALA A 25 -17.27 5.74 24.51
C ALA A 25 -18.17 4.97 23.54
N SER A 26 -19.50 5.16 23.63
CA SER A 26 -20.45 4.53 22.71
C SER A 26 -20.23 4.88 21.24
N PHE A 27 -19.68 6.08 20.95
CA PHE A 27 -19.29 6.46 19.60
C PHE A 27 -17.95 5.79 19.25
N VAL A 28 -16.94 5.95 20.11
CA VAL A 28 -15.58 5.48 19.84
C VAL A 28 -15.52 3.96 19.71
N ASP A 29 -16.16 3.19 20.59
CA ASP A 29 -16.15 1.73 20.54
C ASP A 29 -16.83 1.18 19.28
N ALA A 30 -17.87 1.87 18.79
CA ALA A 30 -18.55 1.50 17.56
C ALA A 30 -17.71 1.86 16.34
N TRP A 31 -17.12 3.06 16.34
CA TRP A 31 -16.28 3.57 15.27
C TRP A 31 -14.97 2.79 15.13
N ASP A 32 -14.27 2.56 16.23
CA ASP A 32 -12.99 1.86 16.30
C ASP A 32 -13.12 0.42 15.80
N ARG A 33 -14.01 -0.36 16.40
CA ARG A 33 -14.28 -1.75 15.98
C ARG A 33 -14.63 -1.85 14.50
N HIS A 34 -15.41 -0.90 13.99
CA HIS A 34 -15.84 -0.88 12.60
C HIS A 34 -14.67 -0.55 11.67
N PHE A 35 -13.98 0.57 11.90
CA PHE A 35 -12.92 1.05 11.03
C PHE A 35 -11.60 0.28 11.20
N GLU A 36 -11.37 -0.42 12.31
CA GLU A 36 -10.28 -1.41 12.41
C GLU A 36 -10.45 -2.51 11.36
N THR A 37 -11.66 -3.09 11.29
CA THR A 37 -12.01 -4.11 10.30
C THR A 37 -12.01 -3.54 8.88
N ALA A 38 -12.59 -2.35 8.69
CA ALA A 38 -12.66 -1.72 7.38
C ALA A 38 -11.26 -1.31 6.86
N VAL A 39 -10.38 -0.80 7.71
CA VAL A 39 -8.99 -0.48 7.34
C VAL A 39 -8.21 -1.74 6.99
N ALA A 40 -8.34 -2.81 7.78
CA ALA A 40 -7.72 -4.10 7.44
C ALA A 40 -8.21 -4.62 6.08
N HIS A 41 -9.53 -4.66 5.88
CA HIS A 41 -10.09 -5.13 4.62
C HIS A 41 -9.75 -4.21 3.44
N SER A 42 -9.70 -2.89 3.63
CA SER A 42 -9.25 -1.99 2.57
C SER A 42 -7.78 -2.19 2.22
N ARG A 43 -6.91 -2.52 3.19
CA ARG A 43 -5.51 -2.90 2.91
C ARG A 43 -5.45 -4.14 2.05
N ASP A 44 -6.27 -5.14 2.37
CA ASP A 44 -6.36 -6.36 1.59
C ASP A 44 -6.92 -6.09 0.17
N ALA A 45 -7.94 -5.23 0.07
CA ALA A 45 -8.61 -4.92 -1.20
C ALA A 45 -7.80 -4.00 -2.14
N LEU A 46 -7.02 -3.06 -1.59
CA LEU A 46 -6.23 -2.10 -2.37
C LEU A 46 -4.76 -2.50 -2.51
N GLY A 47 -4.30 -3.47 -1.73
CA GLY A 47 -2.93 -3.98 -1.74
C GLY A 47 -1.91 -2.86 -1.62
N ASP A 48 -0.98 -2.80 -2.56
CA ASP A 48 0.16 -1.88 -2.50
C ASP A 48 -0.20 -0.44 -2.83
N THR A 49 -1.32 -0.24 -3.53
CA THR A 49 -1.88 1.09 -3.74
C THR A 49 -2.58 1.59 -2.49
N TRP A 50 -2.82 0.75 -1.48
CA TRP A 50 -3.56 1.15 -0.29
C TRP A 50 -2.93 2.34 0.42
N HIS A 51 -1.60 2.36 0.60
CA HIS A 51 -0.96 3.45 1.32
C HIS A 51 -1.13 4.79 0.57
N GLU A 52 -0.92 4.78 -0.75
CA GLU A 52 -1.15 5.94 -1.62
C GLU A 52 -2.62 6.33 -1.64
N ALA A 53 -3.54 5.38 -1.88
CA ALA A 53 -4.98 5.60 -1.95
C ALA A 53 -5.54 6.10 -0.62
N PHE A 54 -5.08 5.55 0.50
CA PHE A 54 -5.46 6.01 1.83
C PHE A 54 -5.03 7.46 2.02
N HIS A 55 -3.75 7.79 1.82
CA HIS A 55 -3.26 9.16 2.01
C HIS A 55 -3.79 10.18 0.99
N ALA A 56 -4.09 9.74 -0.22
CA ALA A 56 -4.68 10.57 -1.28
C ALA A 56 -6.22 10.62 -1.23
N SER A 57 -6.86 9.80 -0.39
CA SER A 57 -8.32 9.76 -0.26
C SER A 57 -8.85 11.08 0.27
N PRO A 58 -10.06 11.48 -0.17
CA PRO A 58 -10.64 12.72 0.30
C PRO A 58 -11.07 12.60 1.76
N ALA A 59 -11.27 13.76 2.38
CA ALA A 59 -12.16 13.82 3.52
C ALA A 59 -13.60 13.56 3.04
N TRP A 60 -14.29 12.68 3.75
CA TRP A 60 -15.71 12.38 3.60
C TRP A 60 -16.48 13.12 4.67
N ARG A 61 -17.35 14.04 4.24
CA ARG A 61 -18.40 14.60 5.10
C ARG A 61 -19.45 13.51 5.31
N PHE A 62 -20.04 13.44 6.49
CA PHE A 62 -21.03 12.42 6.79
C PHE A 62 -22.17 12.88 7.68
N ALA A 63 -23.26 12.12 7.61
CA ALA A 63 -24.40 12.14 8.51
C ALA A 63 -24.79 10.71 8.88
N LEU A 64 -24.87 10.40 10.18
CA LEU A 64 -25.20 9.08 10.72
C LEU A 64 -26.53 9.13 11.47
N ALA A 65 -27.39 8.15 11.22
CA ALA A 65 -28.65 8.04 11.94
C ALA A 65 -28.43 7.66 13.41
N PRO A 66 -29.39 7.98 14.30
CA PRO A 66 -29.43 7.43 15.65
C PRO A 66 -29.28 5.91 15.65
N GLY A 67 -28.49 5.38 16.59
CA GLY A 67 -28.24 3.95 16.74
C GLY A 67 -27.11 3.38 15.90
N VAL A 68 -26.42 4.20 15.09
CA VAL A 68 -25.21 3.79 14.36
C VAL A 68 -23.99 3.85 15.29
N CYS A 69 -23.71 5.03 15.87
CA CYS A 69 -22.62 5.27 16.81
C CYS A 69 -23.17 5.80 18.15
N GLY A 70 -23.95 4.95 18.84
CA GLY A 70 -24.72 5.34 20.02
C GLY A 70 -26.10 5.91 19.68
N GLU A 71 -26.80 6.45 20.68
CA GLU A 71 -28.21 6.88 20.53
C GLU A 71 -28.41 8.20 19.77
N ALA A 72 -27.38 9.05 19.72
CA ALA A 72 -27.46 10.33 19.01
C ALA A 72 -27.27 10.15 17.49
N ALA A 73 -27.83 11.08 16.72
CA ALA A 73 -27.39 11.29 15.35
C ALA A 73 -26.07 12.07 15.35
N TRP A 74 -25.24 11.84 14.35
CA TRP A 74 -23.92 12.46 14.23
C TRP A 74 -23.72 13.05 12.85
N VAL A 75 -23.01 14.16 12.78
CA VAL A 75 -22.41 14.64 11.53
C VAL A 75 -20.95 14.93 11.75
N GLY A 76 -20.17 14.91 10.68
CA GLY A 76 -18.74 15.10 10.81
C GLY A 76 -17.98 14.99 9.52
N VAL A 77 -16.67 14.92 9.67
CA VAL A 77 -15.73 14.59 8.60
C VAL A 77 -14.87 13.41 9.03
N MET A 78 -14.61 12.50 8.11
CA MET A 78 -13.68 11.39 8.26
C MET A 78 -12.67 11.47 7.12
N GLY A 79 -11.38 11.36 7.41
CA GLY A 79 -10.34 11.36 6.40
C GLY A 79 -9.13 10.54 6.84
N PRO A 80 -8.09 10.47 6.00
CA PRO A 80 -6.92 9.67 6.31
C PRO A 80 -6.18 10.22 7.52
N GLY A 81 -5.83 9.32 8.45
CA GLY A 81 -4.97 9.61 9.59
C GLY A 81 -3.78 8.66 9.67
N ALA A 82 -2.61 9.17 10.05
CA ALA A 82 -1.45 8.33 10.38
C ALA A 82 -0.79 8.83 11.67
N ASP A 83 -0.24 7.90 12.45
CA ASP A 83 0.53 8.26 13.64
C ASP A 83 2.01 8.52 13.30
N ARG A 84 2.79 8.91 14.31
CA ARG A 84 4.22 9.23 14.21
C ARG A 84 5.08 8.12 13.58
N VAL A 85 4.62 6.87 13.63
CA VAL A 85 5.34 5.71 13.07
C VAL A 85 4.73 5.23 11.74
N GLY A 86 3.77 5.98 11.19
CA GLY A 86 3.17 5.73 9.87
C GLY A 86 2.02 4.73 9.85
N ARG A 87 1.56 4.22 11.00
CA ARG A 87 0.41 3.31 11.03
C ARG A 87 -0.85 4.12 10.76
N CYS A 88 -1.56 3.81 9.68
CA CYS A 88 -2.73 4.59 9.29
C CYS A 88 -4.04 4.05 9.89
N PHE A 89 -4.90 4.98 10.31
CA PHE A 89 -6.27 4.79 10.79
C PHE A 89 -7.03 6.11 10.62
N PRO A 90 -8.29 6.11 10.16
CA PRO A 90 -9.05 7.33 9.87
C PRO A 90 -9.14 8.29 11.04
N MET A 91 -8.92 9.57 10.78
CA MET A 91 -9.24 10.64 11.72
C MET A 91 -10.68 11.06 11.51
N VAL A 92 -11.49 11.03 12.57
CA VAL A 92 -12.87 11.54 12.57
C VAL A 92 -12.98 12.77 13.44
N ILE A 93 -13.67 13.81 12.93
CA ILE A 93 -14.18 14.94 13.70
C ILE A 93 -15.71 14.88 13.63
N ALA A 94 -16.39 14.81 14.76
CA ALA A 94 -17.84 14.60 14.82
C ALA A 94 -18.52 15.47 15.88
N ALA A 95 -19.75 15.90 15.57
CA ALA A 95 -20.64 16.62 16.48
C ALA A 95 -22.01 15.91 16.56
N PRO A 96 -22.59 15.77 17.77
CA PRO A 96 -23.91 15.19 17.93
C PRO A 96 -24.98 16.21 17.52
N LEU A 97 -26.05 15.74 16.87
CA LEU A 97 -27.14 16.61 16.42
C LEU A 97 -28.52 16.01 16.66
N SER A 98 -29.51 16.89 16.82
CA SER A 98 -30.93 16.55 16.85
C SER A 98 -31.63 16.75 15.50
N ASP A 99 -31.15 17.67 14.66
CA ASP A 99 -31.68 17.91 13.30
C ASP A 99 -30.55 17.88 12.27
N VAL A 100 -30.37 16.69 11.69
CA VAL A 100 -29.35 16.42 10.67
C VAL A 100 -29.69 17.08 9.34
N ALA A 101 -30.97 17.19 8.98
CA ALA A 101 -31.37 17.78 7.70
C ALA A 101 -31.06 19.28 7.66
N ALA A 102 -31.32 19.99 8.76
CA ALA A 102 -30.93 21.38 8.92
C ALA A 102 -29.41 21.56 8.87
N ALA A 103 -28.65 20.68 9.53
CA ALA A 103 -27.18 20.76 9.50
C ALA A 103 -26.57 20.50 8.12
N ILE A 104 -27.14 19.58 7.32
CA ILE A 104 -26.70 19.37 5.93
C ILE A 104 -27.04 20.60 5.06
N GLY A 105 -28.21 21.21 5.26
CA GLY A 105 -28.67 22.37 4.50
C GLY A 105 -27.88 23.66 4.79
N ASP A 106 -27.66 23.94 6.07
CA ASP A 106 -27.17 25.23 6.56
C ASP A 106 -25.72 25.18 7.06
N GLY A 107 -25.20 23.99 7.36
CA GLY A 107 -23.87 23.79 7.98
C GLY A 107 -22.71 23.65 7.00
N ALA A 108 -22.84 24.10 5.75
CA ALA A 108 -21.79 23.96 4.72
C ALA A 108 -20.42 24.51 5.19
N GLU A 109 -20.40 25.70 5.80
CA GLU A 109 -19.18 26.32 6.33
C GLU A 109 -18.55 25.47 7.45
N TRP A 110 -19.36 24.82 8.29
CA TRP A 110 -18.86 23.95 9.35
C TRP A 110 -18.09 22.76 8.77
N PHE A 111 -18.66 22.10 7.75
CA PHE A 111 -18.00 20.97 7.10
C PHE A 111 -16.70 21.39 6.39
N GLU A 112 -16.71 22.54 5.70
CA GLU A 112 -15.51 23.09 5.05
C GLU A 112 -14.39 23.37 6.07
N ARG A 113 -14.73 23.98 7.21
CA ARG A 113 -13.77 24.25 8.28
C ARG A 113 -13.26 22.97 8.93
N ALA A 114 -14.13 22.00 9.18
CA ALA A 114 -13.73 20.70 9.74
C ALA A 114 -12.75 19.95 8.82
N GLU A 115 -12.99 19.96 7.50
CA GLU A 115 -12.04 19.41 6.52
C GLU A 115 -10.69 20.15 6.52
N GLN A 116 -10.73 21.48 6.60
CA GLN A 116 -9.51 22.28 6.60
C GLN A 116 -8.65 21.97 7.83
N LEU A 117 -9.29 21.85 9.01
CA LEU A 117 -8.61 21.45 10.24
C LEU A 117 -8.02 20.04 10.12
N HIS A 118 -8.79 19.09 9.59
CA HIS A 118 -8.30 17.73 9.32
C HIS A 118 -7.06 17.76 8.43
N ARG A 119 -7.13 18.43 7.25
CA ARG A 119 -6.01 18.50 6.30
C ARG A 119 -4.78 19.16 6.92
N ALA A 120 -4.94 20.25 7.66
CA ALA A 120 -3.84 20.93 8.33
C ALA A 120 -3.13 20.01 9.34
N ALA A 121 -3.91 19.31 10.18
CA ALA A 121 -3.38 18.41 11.21
C ALA A 121 -2.67 17.18 10.63
N GLN A 122 -3.07 16.69 9.45
CA GLN A 122 -2.40 15.58 8.78
C GLN A 122 -1.14 16.00 8.01
N ALA A 123 -1.05 17.27 7.58
CA ALA A 123 0.09 17.78 6.83
C ALA A 123 1.24 18.30 7.71
N ASP A 124 0.94 18.72 8.94
CA ASP A 124 1.92 19.32 9.85
C ASP A 124 2.00 18.57 11.19
N ALA A 125 3.06 17.77 11.35
CA ALA A 125 3.35 17.05 12.60
C ALA A 125 3.71 17.98 13.77
N GLY A 126 3.89 19.28 13.54
CA GLY A 126 4.08 20.31 14.56
C GLY A 126 2.80 20.73 15.27
N ILE A 127 1.61 20.41 14.72
CA ILE A 127 0.34 20.70 15.38
C ILE A 127 0.12 19.70 16.52
N GLY A 128 0.22 20.20 17.76
CA GLY A 128 0.01 19.39 18.95
C GLY A 128 -1.44 18.95 19.14
N VAL A 129 -1.65 17.86 19.88
CA VAL A 129 -2.98 17.31 20.16
C VAL A 129 -3.89 18.34 20.84
N ASP A 130 -3.35 19.15 21.76
CA ASP A 130 -4.14 20.16 22.49
C ASP A 130 -4.47 21.40 21.63
N ASP A 131 -3.60 21.77 20.69
CA ASP A 131 -3.88 22.85 19.72
C ASP A 131 -4.94 22.42 18.71
N PHE A 132 -4.86 21.17 18.24
CA PHE A 132 -5.90 20.57 17.42
C PHE A 132 -7.22 20.47 18.21
N ASP A 133 -7.15 20.12 19.49
CA ASP A 133 -8.32 20.04 20.37
C ASP A 133 -9.03 21.39 20.53
N ALA A 134 -8.28 22.46 20.75
CA ALA A 134 -8.83 23.81 20.85
C ALA A 134 -9.52 24.23 19.54
N GLN A 135 -8.91 23.92 18.38
CA GLN A 135 -9.47 24.23 17.07
C GLN A 135 -10.75 23.43 16.78
N VAL A 136 -10.78 22.14 17.10
CA VAL A 136 -11.99 21.30 16.97
C VAL A 136 -13.10 21.78 17.90
N ALA A 137 -12.78 22.16 19.15
CA ALA A 137 -13.76 22.72 20.07
C ALA A 137 -14.37 24.03 19.53
N ALA A 138 -13.56 24.86 18.87
CA ALA A 138 -13.98 26.13 18.29
C ALA A 138 -14.87 26.00 17.03
N LEU A 139 -15.01 24.79 16.47
CA LEU A 139 -15.99 24.55 15.40
C LEU A 139 -17.44 24.73 15.88
N GLY A 140 -17.73 24.48 17.17
CA GLY A 140 -19.09 24.53 17.71
C GLY A 140 -20.03 23.51 17.05
N SER A 141 -21.35 23.76 17.15
CA SER A 141 -22.36 22.93 16.47
C SER A 141 -22.46 23.30 14.99
N PRO A 142 -22.67 22.32 14.09
CA PRO A 142 -23.01 22.57 12.69
C PRO A 142 -24.23 23.47 12.49
N LEU A 143 -25.16 23.49 13.46
CA LEU A 143 -26.32 24.38 13.44
C LEU A 143 -25.99 25.81 13.86
N ASP A 144 -24.90 26.01 14.63
CA ASP A 144 -24.41 27.34 15.03
C ASP A 144 -23.60 28.00 13.90
N ALA A 145 -23.16 27.22 12.90
CA ALA A 145 -22.45 27.72 11.72
C ALA A 145 -23.36 28.51 10.76
N GLY A 146 -24.68 28.49 10.98
CA GLY A 146 -25.64 29.39 10.36
C GLY A 146 -25.50 30.84 10.87
N GLN A 147 -24.33 31.46 10.69
CA GLN A 147 -24.26 32.92 10.68
C GLN A 147 -25.01 33.42 9.44
N THR A 148 -26.00 34.29 9.68
CA THR A 148 -26.93 34.87 8.71
C THR A 148 -26.27 35.24 7.37
N ARG A 149 -26.57 34.46 6.32
CA ARG A 149 -26.36 34.90 4.94
C ARG A 149 -27.34 36.04 4.63
N PRO A 150 -26.91 37.15 3.99
CA PRO A 150 -27.85 38.15 3.51
C PRO A 150 -28.78 37.49 2.48
N ASP A 151 -30.08 37.47 2.78
CA ASP A 151 -31.11 37.06 1.82
C ASP A 151 -31.07 38.04 0.62
N PRO A 152 -30.67 37.58 -0.58
CA PRO A 152 -30.53 38.45 -1.75
C PRO A 152 -31.87 39.02 -2.23
N TRP A 153 -32.98 38.51 -1.70
CA TRP A 153 -34.33 38.91 -2.08
C TRP A 153 -35.02 39.77 -1.01
N ARG A 154 -34.32 40.06 0.10
CA ARG A 154 -34.88 40.79 1.25
C ARG A 154 -35.34 42.21 0.91
N GLU A 155 -34.75 42.81 -0.12
CA GLU A 155 -35.06 44.15 -0.61
C GLU A 155 -36.00 44.17 -1.84
N VAL A 156 -36.55 43.02 -2.27
CA VAL A 156 -37.46 42.96 -3.42
C VAL A 156 -38.87 43.35 -3.00
N ASP A 157 -39.44 44.38 -3.64
CA ASP A 157 -40.86 44.71 -3.52
C ASP A 157 -41.71 43.79 -4.41
N TRP A 158 -42.22 42.71 -3.83
CA TRP A 158 -43.03 41.69 -4.50
C TRP A 158 -44.39 42.18 -5.00
N THR A 159 -44.84 43.36 -4.57
CA THR A 159 -46.13 43.93 -5.01
C THR A 159 -46.04 44.67 -6.34
N ALA A 160 -44.81 44.93 -6.82
CA ALA A 160 -44.56 45.69 -8.05
C ALA A 160 -44.96 44.97 -9.35
N ALA A 161 -45.22 43.65 -9.29
CA ALA A 161 -45.68 42.87 -10.43
C ALA A 161 -46.56 41.70 -9.97
N SER A 162 -47.47 41.26 -10.85
CA SER A 162 -48.33 40.09 -10.61
C SER A 162 -47.66 38.77 -10.99
N HIS A 163 -46.51 38.80 -11.68
CA HIS A 163 -45.77 37.62 -12.13
C HIS A 163 -44.26 37.89 -12.07
N TRP A 164 -43.51 36.99 -11.44
CA TRP A 164 -42.07 37.11 -11.22
C TRP A 164 -41.33 35.90 -11.80
N ARG A 165 -40.17 36.13 -12.43
CA ARG A 165 -39.25 35.08 -12.87
C ARG A 165 -37.89 35.35 -12.24
N LEU A 166 -37.52 34.50 -11.27
CA LEU A 166 -36.29 34.63 -10.50
C LEU A 166 -35.23 33.65 -11.04
N PRO A 167 -33.93 34.00 -11.00
CA PRO A 167 -32.87 33.05 -11.26
C PRO A 167 -32.82 32.02 -10.13
N LEU A 168 -32.71 30.73 -10.48
CA LEU A 168 -32.43 29.68 -9.51
C LEU A 168 -31.05 29.95 -8.93
N PRO A 169 -30.88 30.11 -7.60
CA PRO A 169 -29.55 30.26 -7.02
C PRO A 169 -28.69 29.09 -7.47
N ALA A 170 -27.55 29.38 -8.10
CA ALA A 170 -26.54 28.36 -8.26
C ALA A 170 -26.16 27.87 -6.84
N HIS A 171 -25.95 26.56 -6.70
CA HIS A 171 -25.78 25.77 -5.46
C HIS A 171 -27.09 25.17 -4.88
N GLY A 172 -27.53 24.06 -5.50
CA GLY A 172 -28.62 23.19 -5.01
C GLY A 172 -28.16 21.88 -4.36
N GLY A 173 -26.85 21.68 -4.16
CA GLY A 173 -26.30 20.42 -3.62
C GLY A 173 -26.74 20.14 -2.18
N ALA A 174 -26.68 21.15 -1.30
CA ALA A 174 -27.05 20.99 0.11
C ALA A 174 -28.54 20.69 0.30
N THR A 175 -29.42 21.35 -0.46
CA THR A 175 -30.87 21.08 -0.42
C THR A 175 -31.19 19.68 -0.93
N ALA A 176 -30.54 19.23 -2.02
CA ALA A 176 -30.72 17.87 -2.53
C ALA A 176 -30.23 16.79 -1.55
N LEU A 177 -29.10 17.02 -0.86
CA LEU A 177 -28.60 16.12 0.20
C LEU A 177 -29.54 16.08 1.40
N ALA A 178 -30.06 17.22 1.85
CA ALA A 178 -31.03 17.30 2.95
C ALA A 178 -32.34 16.57 2.60
N ASP A 179 -32.80 16.68 1.36
CA ASP A 179 -33.99 15.96 0.90
C ASP A 179 -33.74 14.46 0.72
N LEU A 180 -32.55 14.06 0.27
CA LEU A 180 -32.14 12.65 0.23
C LEU A 180 -32.10 12.06 1.64
N TRP A 181 -31.52 12.78 2.62
CA TRP A 181 -31.51 12.37 4.02
C TRP A 181 -32.92 12.14 4.58
N LYS A 182 -33.86 13.08 4.33
CA LYS A 182 -35.26 12.93 4.73
C LYS A 182 -35.92 11.69 4.10
N ARG A 183 -35.61 11.38 2.84
CA ARG A 183 -36.13 10.19 2.15
C ARG A 183 -35.56 8.90 2.74
N LEU A 184 -34.26 8.86 3.02
CA LEU A 184 -33.62 7.72 3.67
C LEU A 184 -34.21 7.48 5.07
N GLY A 185 -34.49 8.54 5.83
CA GLY A 185 -35.17 8.43 7.13
C GLY A 185 -36.61 7.90 7.07
N ALA A 186 -37.26 7.90 5.90
CA ALA A 186 -38.58 7.31 5.71
C ALA A 186 -38.53 5.82 5.30
N VAL A 187 -37.35 5.27 5.05
CA VAL A 187 -37.12 3.87 4.69
C VAL A 187 -36.56 3.13 5.92
N PRO A 188 -37.01 1.90 6.22
CA PRO A 188 -36.43 1.10 7.29
C PRO A 188 -34.90 0.94 7.11
N GLY A 189 -34.14 1.15 8.17
CA GLY A 189 -32.68 1.07 8.16
C GLY A 189 -32.04 2.09 9.11
N ARG A 190 -30.74 1.98 9.34
CA ARG A 190 -29.90 2.92 10.08
C ARG A 190 -29.00 3.67 9.10
N TRP A 191 -29.63 4.44 8.22
CA TRP A 191 -28.96 5.05 7.09
C TRP A 191 -27.85 6.03 7.51
N CYS A 192 -26.74 5.96 6.79
CA CYS A 192 -25.65 6.92 6.82
C CYS A 192 -25.52 7.54 5.42
N LEU A 193 -25.23 8.82 5.37
CA LEU A 193 -24.98 9.56 4.15
C LEU A 193 -23.55 10.09 4.18
N TRP A 194 -22.83 9.92 3.09
CA TRP A 194 -21.44 10.35 2.92
C TRP A 194 -21.34 11.19 1.65
N TRP A 195 -20.57 12.27 1.69
CA TRP A 195 -20.31 13.06 0.49
C TRP A 195 -18.94 13.71 0.50
N THR A 196 -18.41 13.95 -0.68
CA THR A 196 -17.11 14.57 -0.87
C THR A 196 -17.06 15.34 -2.19
N ASP A 197 -16.21 16.37 -2.24
CA ASP A 197 -15.84 17.07 -3.47
C ASP A 197 -14.80 16.28 -4.29
N GLY A 198 -14.32 15.14 -3.77
CA GLY A 198 -13.38 14.23 -4.42
C GLY A 198 -11.91 14.56 -4.11
N ALA A 199 -11.05 13.55 -4.19
CA ALA A 199 -9.60 13.67 -4.15
C ALA A 199 -8.98 12.33 -4.59
N GLY A 200 -7.74 12.38 -5.10
CA GLY A 200 -7.02 11.19 -5.54
C GLY A 200 -7.84 10.38 -6.56
N ARG A 201 -8.22 9.17 -6.18
CA ARG A 201 -8.94 8.21 -7.02
C ARG A 201 -10.46 8.22 -6.78
N VAL A 202 -10.95 9.17 -6.00
CA VAL A 202 -12.37 9.32 -5.65
C VAL A 202 -12.93 10.58 -6.32
N PRO A 203 -13.92 10.47 -7.22
CA PRO A 203 -14.59 11.62 -7.77
C PRO A 203 -15.53 12.26 -6.74
N ALA A 204 -16.00 13.47 -7.03
CA ALA A 204 -17.07 14.08 -6.24
C ALA A 204 -18.29 13.14 -6.20
N SER A 205 -18.68 12.73 -5.00
CA SER A 205 -19.59 11.59 -4.82
C SER A 205 -20.52 11.80 -3.63
N VAL A 206 -21.68 11.14 -3.70
CA VAL A 206 -22.62 10.99 -2.58
C VAL A 206 -22.90 9.49 -2.44
N LEU A 207 -22.69 8.95 -1.25
CA LEU A 207 -22.89 7.55 -0.92
C LEU A 207 -23.94 7.43 0.19
N ALA A 208 -24.78 6.41 0.11
CA ALA A 208 -25.73 6.06 1.17
C ALA A 208 -25.52 4.61 1.59
N THR A 209 -25.41 4.35 2.89
CA THR A 209 -25.19 3.02 3.46
C THR A 209 -26.19 2.74 4.58
N ASP A 210 -26.65 1.50 4.72
CA ASP A 210 -27.40 1.09 5.91
C ASP A 210 -26.40 0.67 7.00
N GLY A 211 -26.21 1.53 8.01
CA GLY A 211 -25.08 1.47 8.93
C GLY A 211 -23.80 2.08 8.36
N LEU A 212 -22.69 1.94 9.10
CA LEU A 212 -21.37 2.33 8.62
C LEU A 212 -20.96 1.49 7.39
N PRO A 213 -20.17 2.02 6.45
CA PRO A 213 -19.79 1.32 5.23
C PRO A 213 -19.07 0.01 5.58
N GLY A 214 -19.64 -1.12 5.18
CA GLY A 214 -19.04 -2.45 5.40
C GLY A 214 -17.60 -2.52 4.92
N ALA A 215 -16.87 -3.54 5.39
CA ALA A 215 -15.44 -3.68 5.12
C ALA A 215 -15.17 -3.73 3.59
N GLU A 216 -16.01 -4.42 2.83
CA GLU A 216 -15.97 -4.46 1.37
C GLU A 216 -16.26 -3.13 0.68
N ALA A 217 -17.08 -2.27 1.30
CA ALA A 217 -17.50 -0.99 0.75
C ALA A 217 -16.48 0.13 1.04
N TYR A 218 -15.73 0.02 2.15
CA TYR A 218 -14.78 1.04 2.59
C TYR A 218 -13.61 1.26 1.64
N ALA A 219 -13.15 0.23 0.91
CA ALA A 219 -12.16 0.40 -0.15
C ALA A 219 -12.62 1.41 -1.22
N GLY A 220 -13.92 1.43 -1.52
CA GLY A 220 -14.57 2.39 -2.42
C GLY A 220 -14.55 3.85 -1.92
N LEU A 221 -14.35 4.06 -0.61
CA LEU A 221 -14.16 5.39 -0.03
C LEU A 221 -12.72 5.89 -0.19
N LEU A 222 -11.76 5.00 -0.46
CA LEU A 222 -10.35 5.35 -0.69
C LEU A 222 -10.02 5.43 -2.18
N ASP A 223 -10.63 4.54 -2.97
CA ASP A 223 -10.53 4.47 -4.43
C ASP A 223 -11.90 4.07 -4.98
N ALA A 224 -12.55 4.96 -5.74
CA ALA A 224 -13.89 4.69 -6.27
C ALA A 224 -13.93 3.57 -7.32
N GLY A 225 -12.77 3.15 -7.85
CA GLY A 225 -12.64 1.97 -8.68
C GLY A 225 -12.74 0.65 -7.91
N GLN A 226 -12.67 0.69 -6.57
CA GLN A 226 -12.68 -0.48 -5.70
C GLN A 226 -14.02 -0.67 -4.98
N GLY A 227 -14.31 -1.92 -4.60
CA GLY A 227 -15.56 -2.26 -3.91
C GLY A 227 -16.82 -2.04 -4.75
N THR A 228 -16.70 -1.93 -6.08
CA THR A 228 -17.82 -1.66 -7.01
C THR A 228 -18.94 -2.69 -6.92
N ALA A 229 -18.63 -3.94 -6.55
CA ALA A 229 -19.64 -4.97 -6.28
C ALA A 229 -20.51 -4.69 -5.04
N ALA A 230 -19.99 -3.92 -4.08
CA ALA A 230 -20.71 -3.47 -2.89
C ALA A 230 -21.51 -2.17 -3.13
N TRP A 231 -21.23 -1.47 -4.24
CA TRP A 231 -21.87 -0.19 -4.59
C TRP A 231 -22.83 -0.33 -5.77
N GLN A 232 -24.09 0.02 -5.55
CA GLN A 232 -25.02 0.24 -6.66
C GLN A 232 -24.85 1.66 -7.18
N THR A 233 -24.13 1.78 -8.30
CA THR A 233 -23.86 3.08 -8.95
C THR A 233 -25.00 3.51 -9.84
N LEU A 234 -25.49 4.73 -9.63
CA LEU A 234 -26.46 5.39 -10.51
C LEU A 234 -25.77 6.50 -11.31
N GLY A 235 -25.73 6.35 -12.64
CA GLY A 235 -25.11 7.32 -13.54
C GLY A 235 -23.63 7.05 -13.82
N SER A 236 -23.00 7.94 -14.59
CA SER A 236 -21.58 7.90 -14.94
C SER A 236 -20.83 9.01 -14.22
N PHE A 237 -19.71 8.69 -13.57
CA PHE A 237 -18.83 9.66 -12.93
C PHE A 237 -17.74 10.11 -13.91
N GLU A 238 -17.56 11.43 -14.10
CA GLU A 238 -16.33 11.96 -14.70
C GLU A 238 -15.27 12.04 -13.58
N LEU A 239 -14.12 11.39 -13.78
CA LEU A 239 -12.95 11.61 -12.93
C LEU A 239 -12.58 13.09 -13.01
N ALA A 240 -12.64 13.78 -11.88
CA ALA A 240 -12.29 15.19 -11.82
C ALA A 240 -10.83 15.37 -12.25
N THR A 241 -10.61 16.01 -13.40
CA THR A 241 -9.30 16.55 -13.77
C THR A 241 -8.83 17.44 -12.62
N PRO A 242 -7.57 17.34 -12.16
CA PRO A 242 -7.08 18.15 -11.04
C PRO A 242 -7.42 19.61 -11.31
N ARG A 243 -8.26 20.18 -10.46
CA ARG A 243 -8.70 21.57 -10.58
C ARG A 243 -7.44 22.41 -10.41
N ALA A 244 -6.97 22.99 -11.52
CA ALA A 244 -5.83 23.90 -11.50
C ALA A 244 -6.10 24.94 -10.42
N THR A 245 -5.24 24.96 -9.40
CA THR A 245 -5.21 26.00 -8.39
C THR A 245 -5.23 27.34 -9.11
N ALA A 246 -6.28 28.13 -8.91
CA ALA A 246 -6.30 29.50 -9.38
C ALA A 246 -5.03 30.19 -8.83
N PRO A 247 -4.24 30.87 -9.70
CA PRO A 247 -2.99 31.46 -9.26
C PRO A 247 -3.31 32.53 -8.21
N LEU A 248 -2.80 32.33 -7.00
CA LEU A 248 -2.63 33.41 -6.05
C LEU A 248 -1.65 34.39 -6.70
N THR A 249 -2.13 35.58 -7.02
CA THR A 249 -1.31 36.73 -7.38
C THR A 249 -0.37 37.03 -6.21
N MET A 250 0.85 36.54 -6.30
CA MET A 250 1.97 37.01 -5.51
C MET A 250 2.74 38.04 -6.32
N ASP A 251 2.87 39.22 -5.74
CA ASP A 251 3.76 40.29 -6.20
C ASP A 251 5.19 39.78 -6.41
N ALA A 252 5.83 40.31 -7.44
CA ALA A 252 7.16 39.91 -7.88
C ALA A 252 8.26 40.25 -6.84
N PRO A 253 9.17 39.32 -6.51
CA PRO A 253 10.49 39.66 -5.99
C PRO A 253 11.44 40.06 -7.16
N PRO A 254 12.46 40.88 -6.91
CA PRO A 254 13.33 41.48 -7.94
C PRO A 254 14.27 40.45 -8.61
N PRO A 255 14.91 40.81 -9.75
CA PRO A 255 15.54 39.83 -10.63
C PRO A 255 16.85 39.25 -10.09
N VAL A 256 17.08 38.01 -10.48
CA VAL A 256 18.23 37.16 -10.21
C VAL A 256 19.50 37.74 -10.83
N ALA A 257 20.57 37.85 -10.03
CA ALA A 257 21.93 38.00 -10.53
C ALA A 257 22.55 36.60 -10.73
N SER A 258 22.83 36.24 -11.97
CA SER A 258 23.64 35.07 -12.32
C SER A 258 25.12 35.39 -12.20
N ILE A 259 25.93 34.43 -11.75
CA ILE A 259 27.03 33.79 -12.50
C ILE A 259 27.93 33.03 -11.51
N ASN A 260 28.15 31.76 -11.85
CA ASN A 260 29.32 30.91 -11.62
C ASN A 260 30.44 31.43 -10.70
N SER A 261 30.77 30.62 -9.69
CA SER A 261 32.13 30.12 -9.35
C SER A 261 32.09 29.57 -7.92
N TRP A 262 32.76 28.49 -7.51
CA TRP A 262 33.75 27.59 -8.08
C TRP A 262 33.79 26.36 -7.15
N LEU A 263 34.05 25.17 -7.70
CA LEU A 263 34.71 24.09 -6.96
C LEU A 263 36.16 24.48 -6.66
N PRO A 264 36.76 24.07 -5.52
CA PRO A 264 38.20 24.01 -5.37
C PRO A 264 38.77 22.69 -5.90
N ASP A 265 39.97 22.83 -6.47
CA ASP A 265 40.78 21.86 -7.19
C ASP A 265 41.43 20.76 -6.32
N ASP A 266 41.55 19.59 -6.97
CA ASP A 266 42.75 18.74 -7.15
C ASP A 266 43.57 18.15 -5.99
N LEU A 267 43.76 16.82 -6.11
CA LEU A 267 45.03 16.09 -6.10
C LEU A 267 44.96 15.19 -7.36
N ASP A 268 45.90 15.11 -8.30
CA ASP A 268 47.34 15.23 -8.19
C ASP A 268 47.99 15.66 -9.52
N LEU A 269 49.13 16.31 -9.31
CA LEU A 269 50.03 16.98 -10.23
C LEU A 269 50.79 16.05 -11.21
N LEU A 270 50.93 16.57 -12.44
CA LEU A 270 52.01 16.40 -13.44
C LEU A 270 51.74 15.47 -14.64
N ALA A 271 51.43 16.08 -15.79
CA ALA A 271 52.36 16.10 -16.92
C ALA A 271 51.85 17.03 -18.04
N ASP A 272 52.41 18.24 -17.99
CA ASP A 272 52.69 19.15 -19.08
C ASP A 272 52.97 18.46 -20.44
N LEU A 273 52.21 18.81 -21.48
CA LEU A 273 52.67 19.50 -22.70
C LEU A 273 51.83 19.14 -23.94
N GLY A 274 51.13 20.16 -24.43
CA GLY A 274 51.23 20.55 -25.83
C GLY A 274 50.35 19.84 -26.86
N GLY A 275 49.37 20.59 -27.36
CA GLY A 275 49.21 20.72 -28.81
C GLY A 275 47.94 20.13 -29.43
N SER A 276 47.04 21.06 -29.79
CA SER A 276 46.33 21.11 -31.08
C SER A 276 45.60 19.86 -31.63
N SER A 277 44.27 19.96 -31.64
CA SER A 277 43.42 19.38 -32.71
C SER A 277 43.86 19.94 -34.10
N PRO A 278 43.58 19.31 -35.28
CA PRO A 278 42.38 18.52 -35.55
C PRO A 278 42.48 17.36 -36.58
N ALA A 279 41.33 16.69 -36.73
CA ALA A 279 40.77 16.15 -37.98
C ALA A 279 41.28 14.82 -38.59
N ALA A 280 40.27 13.99 -38.85
CA ALA A 280 40.01 13.24 -40.08
C ALA A 280 40.65 11.85 -40.29
N SER A 281 39.74 10.88 -40.21
CA SER A 281 39.45 9.86 -41.25
C SER A 281 40.29 8.58 -41.36
N THR A 282 39.49 7.51 -41.48
CA THR A 282 39.72 6.24 -42.21
C THR A 282 40.75 5.26 -41.67
N ALA A 283 40.29 4.17 -41.06
CA ALA A 283 40.03 2.89 -41.74
C ALA A 283 39.74 1.73 -40.73
N MET A 284 38.72 0.94 -41.06
CA MET A 284 38.19 -0.28 -40.39
C MET A 284 39.14 -1.50 -40.50
N PRO A 285 38.83 -2.75 -40.03
CA PRO A 285 37.55 -3.31 -39.51
C PRO A 285 37.64 -4.33 -38.33
N LEU A 286 36.46 -4.77 -37.86
CA LEU A 286 36.05 -6.13 -37.44
C LEU A 286 34.88 -5.98 -36.47
N GLY A 287 33.68 -6.53 -36.61
CA GLY A 287 32.91 -7.29 -37.60
C GLY A 287 31.46 -7.25 -37.05
N ASP A 288 30.45 -7.00 -37.89
CA ASP A 288 29.46 -8.01 -38.33
C ASP A 288 28.67 -8.64 -37.16
N VAL A 289 27.33 -8.64 -37.05
CA VAL A 289 26.25 -8.65 -38.04
C VAL A 289 24.95 -8.12 -37.42
N THR A 290 24.14 -7.45 -38.23
CA THR A 290 22.79 -6.95 -37.99
C THR A 290 21.66 -7.95 -38.38
N LEU A 291 20.48 -7.70 -37.79
CA LEU A 291 19.11 -7.85 -38.33
C LEU A 291 18.33 -9.19 -38.18
N ALA A 292 17.32 -9.09 -37.30
CA ALA A 292 15.88 -9.09 -37.61
C ALA A 292 15.06 -10.40 -37.75
N ALA A 293 13.87 -10.31 -37.13
CA ALA A 293 12.55 -10.66 -37.64
C ALA A 293 12.01 -12.11 -37.52
N ASP A 294 11.11 -12.28 -36.54
CA ASP A 294 9.65 -12.43 -36.72
C ASP A 294 8.99 -13.85 -36.81
N VAL A 295 7.81 -13.93 -36.15
CA VAL A 295 6.63 -14.81 -36.33
C VAL A 295 6.52 -16.23 -35.68
N ALA A 296 5.59 -16.30 -34.71
CA ALA A 296 4.54 -17.31 -34.37
C ALA A 296 4.79 -18.84 -34.30
N ALA A 297 4.36 -19.47 -33.18
CA ALA A 297 3.29 -20.50 -33.11
C ALA A 297 3.38 -21.37 -31.82
N ALA A 298 2.21 -21.76 -31.30
CA ALA A 298 1.94 -22.43 -30.03
C ALA A 298 2.27 -23.93 -29.95
N ALA A 299 2.58 -24.46 -28.75
CA ALA A 299 1.90 -25.61 -28.11
C ALA A 299 2.57 -26.06 -26.77
N ASN A 300 1.83 -25.88 -25.67
CA ASN A 300 1.79 -26.62 -24.39
C ASN A 300 2.92 -27.59 -23.99
N THR A 301 3.65 -27.30 -22.89
CA THR A 301 3.83 -28.15 -21.67
C THR A 301 4.61 -27.35 -20.59
N PRO A 302 4.49 -27.70 -19.29
CA PRO A 302 3.51 -27.17 -18.34
C PRO A 302 3.82 -25.74 -17.86
N VAL A 303 2.80 -25.08 -17.33
CA VAL A 303 2.87 -23.78 -16.65
C VAL A 303 3.75 -23.92 -15.41
N ALA A 304 5.02 -23.55 -15.53
CA ALA A 304 5.95 -23.66 -14.42
C ALA A 304 5.78 -22.44 -13.51
N ALA A 305 4.79 -22.51 -12.62
CA ALA A 305 4.66 -21.65 -11.45
C ALA A 305 5.82 -21.83 -10.44
N LEU A 306 6.88 -22.56 -10.83
CA LEU A 306 8.05 -22.87 -10.05
C LEU A 306 9.27 -23.10 -10.95
N ALA A 307 10.38 -22.47 -10.60
CA ALA A 307 11.72 -22.81 -11.07
C ALA A 307 12.66 -23.04 -9.88
N VAL A 308 13.36 -24.19 -9.88
CA VAL A 308 14.49 -24.46 -8.99
C VAL A 308 15.73 -24.65 -9.85
N LEU A 309 16.67 -23.72 -9.74
CA LEU A 309 17.90 -23.71 -10.52
C LEU A 309 19.11 -23.90 -9.59
N GLN A 310 20.00 -24.82 -9.95
CA GLN A 310 21.31 -24.96 -9.31
C GLN A 310 22.41 -24.97 -10.37
N ARG A 311 23.34 -24.02 -10.25
CA ARG A 311 24.47 -23.80 -11.14
C ARG A 311 25.78 -23.87 -10.34
N PRO A 312 26.28 -25.09 -10.03
CA PRO A 312 27.47 -25.25 -9.21
C PRO A 312 28.73 -24.61 -9.82
N GLU A 313 28.80 -24.48 -11.14
CA GLU A 313 29.93 -23.88 -11.87
C GLU A 313 30.11 -22.38 -11.60
N VAL A 314 29.05 -21.69 -11.18
CA VAL A 314 29.08 -20.28 -10.75
C VAL A 314 28.58 -20.12 -9.31
N GLY A 315 28.46 -21.21 -8.54
CA GLY A 315 28.03 -21.20 -7.15
C GLY A 315 26.61 -20.65 -6.90
N LEU A 316 25.74 -20.57 -7.91
CA LEU A 316 24.41 -19.96 -7.79
C LEU A 316 23.32 -21.02 -7.60
N SER A 317 22.48 -20.84 -6.60
CA SER A 317 21.23 -21.59 -6.42
C SER A 317 20.06 -20.62 -6.29
N LEU A 318 18.95 -20.89 -6.97
CA LEU A 318 17.78 -20.04 -6.98
C LEU A 318 16.50 -20.87 -6.91
N VAL A 319 15.55 -20.39 -6.13
CA VAL A 319 14.17 -20.86 -6.11
C VAL A 319 13.28 -19.67 -6.44
N ALA A 320 12.50 -19.78 -7.49
CA ALA A 320 11.43 -18.85 -7.83
C ALA A 320 10.11 -19.61 -7.84
N ALA A 321 9.12 -19.14 -7.11
CA ALA A 321 7.81 -19.76 -7.08
C ALA A 321 6.73 -18.69 -7.10
N GLU A 322 5.70 -18.95 -7.87
CA GLU A 322 4.51 -18.13 -7.89
C GLU A 322 3.73 -18.30 -6.59
N VAL A 323 3.31 -17.19 -6.00
CA VAL A 323 2.44 -17.18 -4.82
C VAL A 323 0.99 -17.08 -5.30
N GLY A 324 0.19 -18.10 -4.97
CA GLY A 324 -1.23 -18.14 -5.32
C GLY A 324 -1.55 -19.14 -6.42
N VAL A 325 -2.54 -18.83 -7.25
CA VAL A 325 -3.03 -19.73 -8.30
C VAL A 325 -2.19 -19.52 -9.56
N ALA A 326 -1.53 -20.59 -10.01
CA ALA A 326 -0.75 -20.60 -11.24
C ALA A 326 -1.59 -20.27 -12.49
N ASP A 327 -1.12 -19.34 -13.31
CA ASP A 327 -1.68 -19.00 -14.63
C ASP A 327 -0.64 -19.29 -15.73
N PRO A 328 -1.00 -20.01 -16.82
CA PRO A 328 -0.11 -20.30 -17.96
C PRO A 328 0.61 -19.12 -18.57
N ARG A 329 0.07 -17.93 -18.40
CA ARG A 329 0.57 -16.71 -19.03
C ARG A 329 1.56 -15.97 -18.14
N GLN A 330 1.70 -16.35 -16.87
CA GLN A 330 2.71 -15.80 -15.95
C GLN A 330 4.11 -16.05 -16.51
N GLN A 331 4.94 -15.01 -16.45
CA GLN A 331 6.27 -14.98 -17.05
C GLN A 331 7.36 -14.78 -16.02
N ALA A 332 7.06 -14.31 -14.81
CA ALA A 332 8.05 -13.92 -13.81
C ALA A 332 8.97 -15.09 -13.45
N VAL A 333 8.42 -16.26 -13.13
CA VAL A 333 9.21 -17.44 -12.77
C VAL A 333 10.16 -17.84 -13.91
N ALA A 334 9.67 -17.89 -15.15
CA ALA A 334 10.47 -18.25 -16.32
C ALA A 334 11.55 -17.20 -16.62
N ALA A 335 11.21 -15.90 -16.54
CA ALA A 335 12.12 -14.80 -16.77
C ALA A 335 13.22 -14.72 -15.70
N VAL A 336 12.88 -14.93 -14.43
CA VAL A 336 13.85 -15.01 -13.32
C VAL A 336 14.80 -16.20 -13.53
N ALA A 337 14.27 -17.36 -13.91
CA ALA A 337 15.07 -18.54 -14.20
C ALA A 337 16.02 -18.30 -15.38
N ALA A 338 15.58 -17.62 -16.44
CA ALA A 338 16.41 -17.26 -17.58
C ALA A 338 17.54 -16.30 -17.18
N ILE A 339 17.23 -15.22 -16.45
CA ILE A 339 18.25 -14.27 -15.96
C ILE A 339 19.31 -15.00 -15.15
N ALA A 340 18.91 -15.86 -14.22
CA ALA A 340 19.83 -16.61 -13.38
C ALA A 340 20.61 -17.69 -14.17
N GLY A 341 19.97 -18.29 -15.17
CA GLY A 341 20.57 -19.23 -16.12
C GLY A 341 21.70 -18.60 -16.93
N ASP A 342 21.58 -17.32 -17.28
CA ASP A 342 22.55 -16.58 -18.09
C ASP A 342 23.65 -15.86 -17.28
N MET A 343 23.55 -15.86 -15.94
CA MET A 343 24.54 -15.18 -15.09
C MET A 343 25.94 -15.77 -15.25
N LEU A 344 26.94 -14.91 -15.41
CA LEU A 344 28.35 -15.30 -15.37
C LEU A 344 28.89 -15.17 -13.94
N GLY A 345 29.83 -16.03 -13.55
CA GLY A 345 30.44 -15.99 -12.22
C GLY A 345 31.10 -14.64 -11.90
N ALA A 346 31.68 -13.97 -12.91
CA ALA A 346 32.27 -12.64 -12.76
C ALA A 346 31.25 -11.56 -12.33
N GLU A 347 29.98 -11.72 -12.68
CA GLU A 347 28.91 -10.79 -12.33
C GLU A 347 28.41 -10.96 -10.89
N LEU A 348 28.79 -12.07 -10.24
CA LEU A 348 28.40 -12.42 -8.87
C LEU A 348 29.51 -12.18 -7.83
N ILE A 349 30.72 -11.81 -8.27
CA ILE A 349 31.87 -11.53 -7.38
C ILE A 349 31.54 -10.42 -6.38
N GLY A 350 30.78 -9.42 -6.80
CA GLY A 350 30.36 -8.28 -5.96
C GLY A 350 29.12 -8.55 -5.08
N GLY A 351 28.63 -9.79 -5.00
CA GLY A 351 27.38 -10.13 -4.33
C GLY A 351 26.18 -10.20 -5.28
N MET A 352 24.98 -9.95 -4.76
CA MET A 352 23.73 -10.20 -5.49
C MET A 352 23.20 -9.01 -6.27
N GLN A 353 23.90 -7.87 -6.25
CA GLN A 353 23.43 -6.60 -6.81
C GLN A 353 23.09 -6.67 -8.31
N VAL A 354 23.91 -7.34 -9.13
CA VAL A 354 23.68 -7.46 -10.58
C VAL A 354 22.43 -8.31 -10.84
N LEU A 355 22.33 -9.45 -10.15
CA LEU A 355 21.16 -10.32 -10.23
C LEU A 355 19.90 -9.60 -9.77
N ARG A 356 19.95 -8.89 -8.64
CA ARG A 356 18.84 -8.07 -8.12
C ARG A 356 18.41 -7.04 -9.14
N THR A 357 19.35 -6.28 -9.72
CA THR A 357 19.04 -5.22 -10.68
C THR A 357 18.32 -5.77 -11.91
N ARG A 358 18.82 -6.88 -12.48
CA ARG A 358 18.19 -7.54 -13.63
C ARG A 358 16.80 -8.09 -13.30
N ILE A 359 16.66 -8.75 -12.15
CA ILE A 359 15.36 -9.30 -11.71
C ILE A 359 14.35 -8.18 -11.41
N MET A 360 14.76 -7.11 -10.70
CA MET A 360 13.91 -5.95 -10.40
C MET A 360 13.48 -5.20 -11.66
N ALA A 361 14.30 -5.20 -12.71
CA ALA A 361 13.94 -4.58 -13.99
C ALA A 361 12.77 -5.27 -14.71
N LEU A 362 12.47 -6.53 -14.38
CA LEU A 362 11.27 -7.21 -14.87
C LEU A 362 9.98 -6.63 -14.25
N ASN A 363 10.05 -6.09 -13.03
CA ASN A 363 8.89 -5.77 -12.21
C ASN A 363 7.88 -4.81 -12.90
N PRO A 364 8.30 -3.71 -13.56
CA PRO A 364 7.35 -2.84 -14.26
C PRO A 364 6.60 -3.55 -15.41
N GLN A 365 7.27 -4.44 -16.15
CA GLN A 365 6.67 -5.16 -17.27
C GLN A 365 5.69 -6.24 -16.78
N LEU A 366 6.08 -7.00 -15.75
CA LEU A 366 5.22 -8.02 -15.14
C LEU A 366 3.94 -7.38 -14.57
N ARG A 367 4.08 -6.24 -13.89
CA ARG A 367 2.94 -5.45 -13.41
C ARG A 367 2.02 -4.96 -14.53
N GLN A 368 2.58 -4.55 -15.66
CA GLN A 368 1.79 -4.09 -16.79
C GLN A 368 0.85 -5.20 -17.30
N PHE A 369 1.29 -6.46 -17.28
CA PHE A 369 0.44 -7.61 -17.60
C PHE A 369 -0.60 -7.90 -16.52
N GLY A 370 -0.27 -7.69 -15.23
CA GLY A 370 -1.21 -7.81 -14.12
C GLY A 370 -2.26 -6.69 -14.04
N GLU A 371 -1.93 -5.51 -14.58
CA GLU A 371 -2.78 -4.31 -14.61
C GLU A 371 -3.61 -4.19 -15.91
N ASP A 372 -3.54 -5.19 -16.81
CA ASP A 372 -4.37 -5.24 -18.01
C ASP A 372 -5.86 -5.29 -17.63
N LEU A 373 -6.64 -4.31 -18.09
CA LEU A 373 -8.05 -4.14 -17.74
C LEU A 373 -8.99 -5.16 -18.40
N VAL A 374 -8.51 -5.86 -19.44
CA VAL A 374 -9.30 -6.79 -20.22
C VAL A 374 -9.01 -8.22 -19.78
N ASP A 375 -7.75 -8.55 -19.54
CA ASP A 375 -7.33 -9.91 -19.22
C ASP A 375 -6.06 -9.93 -18.34
N PRO A 376 -6.17 -9.57 -17.05
CA PRO A 376 -5.02 -9.43 -16.17
C PRO A 376 -4.35 -10.78 -15.92
N VAL A 377 -3.02 -10.77 -15.94
CA VAL A 377 -2.18 -11.90 -15.53
C VAL A 377 -1.48 -11.49 -14.24
N PRO A 378 -2.09 -11.70 -13.05
CA PRO A 378 -1.47 -11.33 -11.79
C PRO A 378 -0.21 -12.17 -11.58
N GLU A 379 0.87 -11.52 -11.16
CA GLU A 379 2.12 -12.18 -10.82
C GLU A 379 2.51 -11.77 -9.39
N ASP A 380 2.90 -12.72 -8.56
CA ASP A 380 3.49 -12.57 -7.24
C ASP A 380 4.60 -13.61 -7.09
N CYS A 381 5.65 -13.43 -7.89
CA CYS A 381 6.75 -14.37 -7.93
C CYS A 381 7.72 -14.12 -6.77
N ALA A 382 7.72 -15.05 -5.82
CA ALA A 382 8.64 -15.08 -4.70
C ALA A 382 9.98 -15.70 -5.15
N VAL A 383 11.08 -15.01 -4.86
CA VAL A 383 12.44 -15.41 -5.26
C VAL A 383 13.34 -15.47 -4.05
N ILE A 384 14.08 -16.57 -3.92
CA ILE A 384 15.23 -16.67 -3.00
C ILE A 384 16.41 -17.24 -3.77
N ALA A 385 17.52 -16.51 -3.75
CA ALA A 385 18.74 -16.90 -4.41
C ALA A 385 19.91 -16.85 -3.42
N ALA A 386 20.85 -17.78 -3.57
CA ALA A 386 22.11 -17.82 -2.83
C ALA A 386 23.27 -18.03 -3.80
N HIS A 387 24.26 -17.15 -3.73
CA HIS A 387 25.56 -17.32 -4.36
C HIS A 387 26.58 -17.72 -3.30
N VAL A 388 27.18 -18.90 -3.47
CA VAL A 388 28.17 -19.47 -2.55
C VAL A 388 29.53 -19.51 -3.24
N ALA A 389 30.47 -18.70 -2.77
CA ALA A 389 31.83 -18.64 -3.27
C ALA A 389 32.79 -18.26 -2.13
N ASP A 390 34.01 -18.80 -2.16
CA ASP A 390 35.11 -18.42 -1.25
C ASP A 390 34.74 -18.42 0.25
N GLY A 391 33.92 -19.40 0.68
CA GLY A 391 33.47 -19.51 2.07
C GLY A 391 32.52 -18.39 2.50
N GLN A 392 31.89 -17.69 1.56
CA GLN A 392 30.83 -16.72 1.80
C GLN A 392 29.56 -17.14 1.06
N ALA A 393 28.40 -16.80 1.63
CA ALA A 393 27.12 -16.83 0.93
C ALA A 393 26.54 -15.42 0.88
N ALA A 394 26.19 -14.97 -0.33
CA ALA A 394 25.35 -13.80 -0.54
C ALA A 394 23.95 -14.25 -0.94
N LEU A 395 22.93 -13.73 -0.27
CA LEU A 395 21.54 -14.09 -0.49
C LEU A 395 20.72 -12.88 -0.95
N LEU A 396 19.81 -13.14 -1.87
CA LEU A 396 18.80 -12.20 -2.35
C LEU A 396 17.42 -12.81 -2.10
N ARG A 397 16.55 -12.06 -1.43
CA ARG A 397 15.15 -12.39 -1.22
C ARG A 397 14.27 -11.37 -1.92
N ILE A 398 13.25 -11.85 -2.63
CA ILE A 398 12.14 -11.05 -3.13
C ILE A 398 10.83 -11.75 -2.74
N GLY A 399 9.90 -11.03 -2.13
CA GLY A 399 8.57 -11.53 -1.78
C GLY A 399 8.54 -12.62 -0.69
N ALA A 400 7.54 -13.50 -0.77
CA ALA A 400 7.26 -14.56 0.21
C ALA A 400 8.20 -15.76 0.03
N ALA A 401 9.49 -15.49 0.17
CA ALA A 401 10.56 -16.46 0.22
C ALA A 401 11.44 -16.25 1.45
N ALA A 402 12.10 -17.30 1.92
CA ALA A 402 13.02 -17.21 3.05
C ALA A 402 14.16 -18.19 2.92
N GLY A 403 15.24 -17.86 3.63
CA GLY A 403 16.41 -18.70 3.74
C GLY A 403 16.77 -18.94 5.20
N TRP A 404 17.33 -20.11 5.48
CA TRP A 404 17.90 -20.45 6.78
C TRP A 404 19.32 -20.96 6.64
N HIS A 405 20.16 -20.56 7.60
CA HIS A 405 21.47 -21.11 7.86
C HIS A 405 21.37 -22.21 8.91
N TRP A 406 21.86 -23.39 8.61
CA TRP A 406 22.01 -24.47 9.57
C TRP A 406 23.48 -24.76 9.82
N ARG A 407 23.88 -24.74 11.11
CA ARG A 407 25.22 -25.10 11.58
C ARG A 407 25.13 -25.87 12.89
N HIS A 408 25.65 -27.09 12.92
CA HIS A 408 25.74 -27.94 14.12
C HIS A 408 24.43 -28.01 14.94
N GLY A 409 23.30 -28.23 14.27
CA GLY A 409 21.99 -28.35 14.91
C GLY A 409 21.30 -27.03 15.26
N ARG A 410 21.95 -25.87 15.02
CA ARG A 410 21.32 -24.55 15.15
C ARG A 410 20.85 -24.06 13.80
N LEU A 411 19.59 -23.64 13.75
CA LEU A 411 18.96 -23.04 12.58
C LEU A 411 18.76 -21.54 12.82
N GLN A 412 19.21 -20.70 11.88
CA GLN A 412 19.08 -19.24 11.95
C GLN A 412 18.47 -18.70 10.66
N PRO A 413 17.45 -17.84 10.70
CA PRO A 413 16.90 -17.20 9.51
C PRO A 413 17.89 -16.17 8.95
N PHE A 414 18.02 -16.09 7.63
CA PHE A 414 18.83 -15.07 6.96
C PHE A 414 18.19 -13.68 6.98
N PHE A 415 16.86 -13.64 6.91
CA PHE A 415 16.07 -12.43 6.88
C PHE A 415 15.15 -12.41 8.10
N ALA A 416 15.61 -11.84 9.21
CA ALA A 416 14.78 -11.68 10.42
C ALA A 416 13.69 -10.60 10.20
N ARG A 417 12.62 -10.63 11.02
CA ARG A 417 11.57 -9.58 11.05
C ARG A 417 12.21 -8.19 11.20
N SER A 418 11.77 -7.23 10.39
CA SER A 418 11.82 -5.82 10.77
C SER A 418 10.67 -5.58 11.76
N ASP A 419 10.94 -4.93 12.90
CA ASP A 419 10.01 -4.80 14.04
C ASP A 419 8.65 -4.17 13.65
N ALA A 420 7.62 -5.01 13.58
CA ALA A 420 6.20 -4.66 13.62
C ALA A 420 5.54 -5.42 14.79
N PRO A 421 4.64 -4.81 15.59
CA PRO A 421 4.03 -5.50 16.73
C PRO A 421 3.13 -6.65 16.26
N PRO A 422 3.03 -7.76 17.02
CA PRO A 422 2.17 -8.88 16.67
C PRO A 422 0.70 -8.47 16.78
N ALA A 423 -0.11 -8.87 15.80
CA ALA A 423 -1.56 -8.79 15.91
C ALA A 423 -2.00 -9.68 17.08
N ALA A 424 -2.72 -9.10 18.03
CA ALA A 424 -3.34 -9.85 19.12
C ALA A 424 -4.51 -10.66 18.56
N SER A 425 -4.30 -11.94 18.26
CA SER A 425 -5.38 -12.92 18.20
C SER A 425 -5.48 -13.62 19.56
N ALA A 426 -6.62 -13.44 20.22
CA ALA A 426 -6.98 -14.19 21.40
C ALA A 426 -7.51 -15.57 21.00
N SER A 427 -6.71 -16.60 21.19
CA SER A 427 -7.18 -17.94 21.51
C SER A 427 -6.24 -18.56 22.53
N ASN A 428 -6.77 -18.82 23.71
CA ASN A 428 -6.08 -19.47 24.83
C ASN A 428 -5.74 -20.92 24.46
N SER A 429 -4.59 -21.11 23.84
CA SER A 429 -3.75 -22.28 24.02
C SER A 429 -2.35 -21.73 24.31
N SER A 430 -1.71 -22.16 25.40
CA SER A 430 -0.39 -21.63 25.75
C SER A 430 0.71 -22.05 24.76
N ASP A 431 0.36 -22.86 23.75
CA ASP A 431 1.25 -23.33 22.70
C ASP A 431 1.18 -22.42 21.44
N ASP A 432 0.04 -21.78 21.11
CA ASP A 432 -0.08 -20.91 19.91
C ASP A 432 0.66 -19.56 20.04
N LEU A 433 0.84 -19.06 21.27
CA LEU A 433 1.58 -17.83 21.52
C LEU A 433 3.08 -18.03 21.27
N ASP A 434 3.59 -19.24 21.50
CA ASP A 434 4.97 -19.64 21.19
C ASP A 434 5.17 -19.94 19.68
N ASP A 435 4.12 -20.12 18.87
CA ASP A 435 4.26 -20.23 17.41
C ASP A 435 4.26 -18.84 16.71
N LEU A 436 3.49 -17.88 17.21
CA LEU A 436 3.42 -16.50 16.66
C LEU A 436 4.60 -15.60 17.05
N LEU A 437 5.25 -15.90 18.19
CA LEU A 437 6.45 -15.19 18.66
C LEU A 437 7.75 -15.71 18.03
N PHE A 438 7.74 -16.92 17.46
CA PHE A 438 8.97 -17.59 17.00
C PHE A 438 9.02 -17.87 15.50
N SER A 439 7.98 -17.53 14.72
CA SER A 439 8.05 -17.63 13.25
C SER A 439 8.92 -16.50 12.68
N PRO A 440 10.11 -16.79 12.14
CA PRO A 440 11.10 -15.76 11.78
C PRO A 440 10.85 -15.14 10.40
N VAL A 441 9.82 -15.57 9.67
CA VAL A 441 9.61 -15.26 8.25
C VAL A 441 8.34 -14.43 8.04
N SER A 442 8.47 -13.31 7.32
CA SER A 442 7.31 -12.54 6.87
C SER A 442 6.65 -13.24 5.67
N LEU A 443 5.50 -13.85 5.92
CA LEU A 443 4.63 -14.50 4.91
C LEU A 443 3.88 -13.50 4.02
N ALA A 444 3.79 -12.23 4.44
CA ALA A 444 3.04 -11.16 3.77
C ALA A 444 3.94 -10.22 2.94
N ALA A 445 5.07 -10.73 2.44
CA ALA A 445 6.01 -9.95 1.64
C ALA A 445 5.68 -10.12 0.16
N PRO A 446 5.29 -9.06 -0.56
CA PRO A 446 4.92 -9.20 -1.96
C PRO A 446 6.15 -9.35 -2.88
N GLY A 447 6.03 -10.24 -3.85
CA GLY A 447 7.03 -10.66 -4.82
C GLY A 447 6.98 -9.89 -6.14
N LEU A 448 7.69 -10.40 -7.14
CA LEU A 448 7.80 -9.76 -8.46
C LEU A 448 6.46 -9.76 -9.18
N GLY A 449 6.12 -8.61 -9.75
CA GLY A 449 4.88 -8.41 -10.47
C GLY A 449 3.70 -8.05 -9.58
N ALA A 450 3.80 -8.25 -8.26
CA ALA A 450 2.69 -7.99 -7.33
C ALA A 450 2.50 -6.48 -7.11
N THR A 451 3.61 -5.75 -6.97
CA THR A 451 3.60 -4.35 -6.52
C THR A 451 4.65 -3.50 -7.19
N ALA A 452 4.47 -2.18 -7.16
CA ALA A 452 5.47 -1.23 -7.63
C ALA A 452 6.85 -1.37 -6.96
N GLN A 453 6.87 -1.83 -5.71
CA GLN A 453 8.06 -2.01 -4.88
C GLN A 453 8.00 -3.39 -4.20
N PRO A 454 8.36 -4.48 -4.92
CA PRO A 454 8.39 -5.81 -4.34
C PRO A 454 9.34 -5.82 -3.14
N THR A 455 8.97 -6.56 -2.09
CA THR A 455 9.81 -6.63 -0.88
C THR A 455 11.11 -7.31 -1.23
N CYS A 456 12.19 -6.55 -1.26
CA CYS A 456 13.50 -7.02 -1.65
C CYS A 456 14.50 -6.85 -0.49
N GLY A 457 15.31 -7.87 -0.23
CA GLY A 457 16.37 -7.82 0.77
C GLY A 457 17.61 -8.57 0.33
N GLU A 458 18.77 -8.09 0.75
CA GLU A 458 20.06 -8.75 0.53
C GLU A 458 20.77 -8.94 1.88
N VAL A 459 21.46 -10.07 2.03
CA VAL A 459 22.29 -10.36 3.21
C VAL A 459 23.48 -11.20 2.81
N SER A 460 24.59 -11.07 3.52
CA SER A 460 25.77 -11.91 3.35
C SER A 460 26.17 -12.57 4.67
N CYS A 461 26.76 -13.75 4.59
CA CYS A 461 27.26 -14.47 5.76
C CYS A 461 28.49 -15.33 5.43
N ALA A 462 29.26 -15.64 6.46
CA ALA A 462 30.41 -16.53 6.37
C ALA A 462 30.00 -17.99 6.58
N LEU A 463 30.47 -18.85 5.68
CA LEU A 463 30.21 -20.28 5.66
C LEU A 463 31.40 -21.10 6.17
N GLN A 464 31.10 -22.28 6.67
CA GLN A 464 32.05 -23.31 7.08
C GLN A 464 31.70 -24.64 6.43
N ALA A 465 32.69 -25.51 6.26
CA ALA A 465 32.45 -26.86 5.77
C ALA A 465 31.46 -27.59 6.69
N GLY A 466 30.43 -28.21 6.09
CA GLY A 466 29.33 -28.86 6.80
C GLY A 466 28.15 -27.95 7.13
N ASP A 467 28.23 -26.64 6.82
CA ASP A 467 27.05 -25.77 6.87
C ASP A 467 26.03 -26.20 5.81
N ARG A 468 24.74 -26.00 6.12
CA ARG A 468 23.66 -26.19 5.16
C ARG A 468 22.84 -24.92 5.03
N LEU A 469 22.49 -24.56 3.80
CA LEU A 469 21.57 -23.48 3.47
C LEU A 469 20.26 -24.08 3.00
N LEU A 470 19.15 -23.64 3.58
CA LEU A 470 17.81 -24.00 3.13
C LEU A 470 17.19 -22.77 2.49
N LEU A 471 16.78 -22.87 1.23
CA LEU A 471 16.05 -21.83 0.50
C LEU A 471 14.64 -22.33 0.24
N MET A 472 13.62 -21.54 0.56
CA MET A 472 12.22 -21.90 0.33
C MET A 472 11.43 -20.70 -0.21
N ALA A 473 10.57 -20.97 -1.18
CA ALA A 473 9.53 -20.07 -1.64
C ALA A 473 8.19 -20.82 -1.53
N SER A 474 7.07 -20.13 -1.39
CA SER A 474 5.71 -20.66 -1.12
C SER A 474 5.29 -20.71 0.35
N HIS A 475 4.02 -20.36 0.56
CA HIS A 475 3.39 -20.27 1.87
C HIS A 475 3.40 -21.58 2.67
N PRO A 476 3.11 -22.78 2.11
CA PRO A 476 3.08 -24.03 2.89
C PRO A 476 4.43 -24.40 3.51
N LEU A 477 5.54 -24.10 2.82
CA LEU A 477 6.88 -24.37 3.33
C LEU A 477 7.29 -23.39 4.42
N LEU A 478 6.93 -22.12 4.26
CA LEU A 478 7.31 -21.06 5.19
C LEU A 478 6.54 -21.12 6.53
N GLN A 479 5.46 -21.90 6.59
CA GLN A 479 4.72 -22.19 7.84
C GLN A 479 5.28 -23.37 8.64
N LEU A 480 6.27 -24.10 8.11
CA LEU A 480 6.83 -25.24 8.83
C LEU A 480 7.58 -24.80 10.09
N PRO A 481 7.42 -25.52 11.22
CA PRO A 481 8.06 -25.14 12.47
C PRO A 481 9.59 -25.25 12.38
N PRO A 482 10.35 -24.27 12.92
CA PRO A 482 11.81 -24.24 12.83
C PRO A 482 12.50 -25.52 13.34
N ASP A 483 11.97 -26.16 14.37
CA ASP A 483 12.51 -27.40 14.92
C ASP A 483 12.41 -28.58 13.94
N LEU A 484 11.36 -28.63 13.11
CA LEU A 484 11.22 -29.64 12.07
C LEU A 484 12.26 -29.42 10.97
N LEU A 485 12.48 -28.16 10.59
CA LEU A 485 13.51 -27.79 9.61
C LEU A 485 14.90 -28.15 10.13
N ALA A 486 15.21 -27.82 11.39
CA ALA A 486 16.48 -28.12 12.03
C ALA A 486 16.75 -29.63 12.10
N ARG A 487 15.75 -30.45 12.48
CA ARG A 487 15.86 -31.92 12.49
C ARG A 487 16.03 -32.50 11.08
N SER A 488 15.30 -31.96 10.11
CA SER A 488 15.36 -32.43 8.73
C SER A 488 16.73 -32.15 8.10
N LEU A 489 17.29 -30.97 8.36
CA LEU A 489 18.63 -30.58 7.89
C LEU A 489 19.75 -31.33 8.60
N ALA A 490 19.56 -31.73 9.86
CA ALA A 490 20.56 -32.46 10.64
C ALA A 490 20.77 -33.93 10.21
N ALA A 491 19.81 -34.52 9.48
CA ALA A 491 19.79 -35.95 9.25
C ALA A 491 19.84 -36.29 7.75
N GLY A 492 20.84 -37.10 7.36
CA GLY A 492 20.95 -37.64 6.01
C GLY A 492 21.51 -36.68 4.97
N THR A 493 21.30 -37.01 3.70
CA THR A 493 21.74 -36.21 2.53
C THR A 493 20.83 -34.99 2.30
N CYS A 494 21.28 -34.01 1.51
CA CYS A 494 20.44 -32.87 1.10
C CYS A 494 19.12 -33.31 0.46
N SER A 495 19.15 -34.39 -0.33
CA SER A 495 17.96 -34.94 -0.99
C SER A 495 16.95 -35.49 0.03
N GLU A 496 17.42 -36.22 1.04
CA GLU A 496 16.57 -36.74 2.11
C GLU A 496 16.00 -35.63 2.99
N ALA A 497 16.82 -34.62 3.32
CA ALA A 497 16.37 -33.44 4.05
C ALA A 497 15.25 -32.72 3.27
N ARG A 498 15.46 -32.50 1.97
CA ARG A 498 14.49 -31.88 1.07
C ARG A 498 13.19 -32.70 0.96
N ALA A 499 13.28 -34.02 0.85
CA ALA A 499 12.10 -34.89 0.81
C ALA A 499 11.28 -34.86 2.10
N ARG A 500 11.94 -34.83 3.27
CA ARG A 500 11.24 -34.72 4.57
C ARG A 500 10.53 -33.39 4.74
N ILE A 501 11.18 -32.29 4.34
CA ILE A 501 10.58 -30.95 4.40
C ILE A 501 9.38 -30.87 3.45
N ALA A 502 9.52 -31.36 2.21
CA ALA A 502 8.43 -31.39 1.25
C ALA A 502 7.23 -32.23 1.74
N ALA A 503 7.49 -33.41 2.30
CA ALA A 503 6.45 -34.26 2.88
C ALA A 503 5.74 -33.58 4.06
N ALA A 504 6.48 -32.87 4.92
CA ALA A 504 5.90 -32.14 6.04
C ALA A 504 5.01 -30.98 5.58
N ALA A 505 5.32 -30.32 4.46
CA ALA A 505 4.49 -29.29 3.85
C ALA A 505 3.34 -29.84 2.99
N GLY A 506 3.15 -31.16 2.95
CA GLY A 506 2.09 -31.80 2.15
C GLY A 506 2.31 -31.68 0.63
N LEU A 507 3.55 -31.44 0.19
CA LEU A 507 3.88 -31.37 -1.23
C LEU A 507 3.86 -32.77 -1.86
N GLY A 508 3.42 -32.86 -3.11
CA GLY A 508 3.31 -34.12 -3.85
C GLY A 508 4.64 -34.85 -4.03
N ALA A 509 4.61 -36.06 -4.56
CA ALA A 509 5.79 -36.93 -4.63
C ALA A 509 6.87 -36.53 -5.66
N SER A 510 6.62 -35.52 -6.49
CA SER A 510 7.52 -35.11 -7.58
C SER A 510 8.54 -34.07 -7.11
N PRO A 511 9.84 -34.41 -7.00
CA PRO A 511 10.85 -33.53 -6.41
C PRO A 511 11.12 -32.25 -7.18
N ASP A 512 10.85 -32.25 -8.50
CA ASP A 512 11.07 -31.11 -9.39
C ASP A 512 10.04 -29.99 -9.18
N HIS A 513 8.94 -30.30 -8.49
CA HIS A 513 7.87 -29.35 -8.19
C HIS A 513 7.91 -28.85 -6.73
N TRP A 514 9.01 -29.07 -6.01
CA TRP A 514 9.17 -28.55 -4.65
C TRP A 514 9.85 -27.19 -4.68
N PRO A 515 9.20 -26.12 -4.20
CA PRO A 515 9.78 -24.78 -4.17
C PRO A 515 10.79 -24.63 -3.02
N LEU A 516 11.78 -25.53 -2.98
CA LEU A 516 12.81 -25.60 -1.97
C LEU A 516 14.12 -26.16 -2.49
N ALA A 517 15.23 -25.58 -2.02
CA ALA A 517 16.57 -26.05 -2.30
C ALA A 517 17.37 -26.17 -0.99
N VAL A 518 18.21 -27.20 -0.91
CA VAL A 518 19.18 -27.38 0.18
C VAL A 518 20.56 -27.40 -0.44
N ILE A 519 21.45 -26.56 0.09
CA ILE A 519 22.84 -26.42 -0.35
C ILE A 519 23.72 -26.88 0.82
N GLU A 520 24.65 -27.80 0.56
CA GLU A 520 25.65 -28.23 1.53
C GLU A 520 27.00 -27.64 1.16
N VAL A 521 27.62 -26.96 2.13
CA VAL A 521 28.93 -26.34 1.96
C VAL A 521 29.98 -27.42 2.15
N HIS A 522 30.63 -27.78 1.05
CA HIS A 522 31.73 -28.74 1.05
C HIS A 522 33.05 -28.03 1.38
N ALA A 523 34.00 -28.79 1.92
CA ALA A 523 35.31 -28.29 2.33
C ALA A 523 36.22 -27.92 1.15
#